data_AF-A0A9D2R3N4-F1
#
_entry.id   AF-A0A9D2R3N4-F1
#
_cell.length_a   1.000
_cell.length_b   1.000
_cell.length_c   1.000
_cell.angle_alpha   90.00
_cell.angle_beta   90.00
_cell.angle_gamma   90.00
#
_symmetry.space_group_name_H-M   'P 1'
#
loop_
_entity.id
_entity.type
_entity.pdbx_description
1 polymer ?
#
loop_
_entity_poly.entity_id
_entity_poly.type
_entity_poly.pdbx_seq_one_letter_code
_entity_poly.pdbx_strand_id
1 'polypeptide(L)'
;MPRPRRCRRVCSEPDYIQFFPGGIPCDEMVILTVDEYEVIRLIDLEKLTHEQCARRMDISRTTVTEICESAREKIADSIVNGKELMIKGGNYRLCEGNASALCGKRCRAASAAEGKSDIAEMKGEHIMRIAVTYEDGNVYQHFGHTEQFKIYDTEEGRIVRERTAETNGSGHGALAGFLKELNVDTLICGGIGAGAQNALDDAGIRLYGGVSGNADEAVKALLAGNLVFDPDVRCSHHGEDGQGDGHRCGAHGEGHHCGGHGEGERCC
;
A
#
# COMPACT_ATOMS: atom_id res chain seq x y z
N MET A 1 -12.08 24.58 -39.82
CA MET A 1 -10.92 24.20 -38.98
C MET A 1 -11.18 22.81 -38.44
N PRO A 2 -10.26 21.83 -38.59
CA PRO A 2 -10.43 20.51 -37.99
C PRO A 2 -10.54 20.67 -36.48
N ARG A 3 -11.60 20.11 -35.89
CA ARG A 3 -11.84 20.17 -34.45
C ARG A 3 -10.64 19.52 -33.74
N PRO A 4 -10.01 20.19 -32.74
CA PRO A 4 -8.88 19.61 -32.04
C PRO A 4 -9.25 18.23 -31.49
N ARG A 5 -8.50 17.19 -31.88
CA ARG A 5 -8.71 15.83 -31.36
C ARG A 5 -8.34 15.87 -29.89
N ARG A 6 -9.33 15.75 -29.00
CA ARG A 6 -9.06 15.63 -27.56
C ARG A 6 -8.33 14.31 -27.34
N CYS A 7 -7.14 14.38 -26.77
CA CYS A 7 -6.37 13.20 -26.37
C CYS A 7 -7.12 12.47 -25.26
N ARG A 8 -7.39 11.18 -25.49
CA ARG A 8 -8.20 10.31 -24.62
C ARG A 8 -7.40 10.00 -23.35
N ARG A 9 -8.01 10.02 -22.17
CA ARG A 9 -7.27 9.75 -20.93
C ARG A 9 -7.16 8.24 -20.68
N VAL A 10 -5.94 7.78 -20.36
CA VAL A 10 -5.65 6.40 -19.95
C VAL A 10 -4.96 6.40 -18.58
N CYS A 11 -5.29 5.45 -17.71
CA CYS A 11 -4.78 5.43 -16.33
C CYS A 11 -3.32 4.96 -16.22
N SER A 12 -2.92 3.97 -17.01
CA SER A 12 -1.57 3.41 -17.06
C SER A 12 -1.34 2.72 -18.40
N GLU A 13 -0.09 2.55 -18.79
CA GLU A 13 0.24 1.72 -19.95
C GLU A 13 0.06 0.23 -19.60
N PRO A 14 -0.22 -0.64 -20.60
CA PRO A 14 -0.32 -2.08 -20.37
C PRO A 14 1.05 -2.67 -19.98
N ASP A 15 1.09 -3.51 -18.95
CA ASP A 15 2.31 -4.23 -18.56
C ASP A 15 2.71 -5.29 -19.61
N TYR A 16 1.72 -5.84 -20.32
CA TYR A 16 1.87 -6.84 -21.37
C TYR A 16 1.38 -6.27 -22.69
N ILE A 17 2.28 -6.17 -23.67
CA ILE A 17 2.00 -5.49 -24.96
C ILE A 17 1.81 -6.44 -26.15
N GLN A 18 1.96 -7.75 -25.97
CA GLN A 18 1.96 -8.72 -27.07
C GLN A 18 1.43 -10.07 -26.61
N PHE A 19 0.57 -10.69 -27.42
CA PHE A 19 -0.02 -12.00 -27.17
C PHE A 19 0.04 -12.85 -28.45
N PHE A 20 0.46 -14.10 -28.32
CA PHE A 20 0.63 -15.01 -29.44
C PHE A 20 -0.25 -16.26 -29.26
N PRO A 21 -0.86 -16.76 -30.35
CA PRO A 21 -1.56 -18.05 -30.33
C PRO A 21 -0.54 -19.19 -30.21
N GLY A 22 -0.83 -20.17 -29.36
CA GLY A 22 -0.11 -21.44 -29.38
C GLY A 22 -0.58 -22.30 -30.54
N GLY A 23 0.34 -22.93 -31.28
CA GLY A 23 0.01 -23.87 -32.37
C GLY A 23 0.60 -23.48 -33.72
N ILE A 24 -0.18 -23.62 -34.79
CA ILE A 24 0.23 -23.27 -36.16
C ILE A 24 0.27 -21.75 -36.27
N PRO A 25 1.43 -21.14 -36.59
CA PRO A 25 1.54 -19.69 -36.69
C PRO A 25 0.74 -19.16 -37.89
N CYS A 26 -0.09 -18.16 -37.64
CA CYS A 26 -0.61 -17.27 -38.68
C CYS A 26 0.27 -16.02 -38.67
N ASP A 27 0.89 -15.68 -39.81
CA ASP A 27 1.79 -14.52 -39.92
C ASP A 27 1.04 -13.16 -39.97
N GLU A 28 -0.24 -13.15 -39.59
CA GLU A 28 -1.05 -11.94 -39.49
C GLU A 28 -1.05 -11.37 -38.07
N MET A 29 -1.00 -10.04 -37.98
CA MET A 29 -1.00 -9.30 -36.72
C MET A 29 -2.21 -8.35 -36.66
N VAL A 30 -2.87 -8.33 -35.50
CA VAL A 30 -3.91 -7.39 -35.14
C VAL A 30 -3.35 -6.38 -34.14
N ILE A 31 -3.55 -5.08 -34.41
CA ILE A 31 -3.11 -4.01 -33.53
C ILE A 31 -4.30 -3.49 -32.71
N LEU A 32 -4.25 -3.72 -31.40
CA LEU A 32 -5.13 -3.10 -30.42
C LEU A 32 -4.47 -1.80 -29.94
N THR A 33 -5.15 -0.66 -30.03
CA THR A 33 -4.57 0.59 -29.54
C THR A 33 -4.67 0.68 -28.01
N VAL A 34 -3.84 1.52 -27.38
CA VAL A 34 -3.79 1.61 -25.91
C VAL A 34 -5.13 2.09 -25.32
N ASP A 35 -5.83 2.97 -26.03
CA ASP A 35 -7.18 3.42 -25.67
C ASP A 35 -8.27 2.36 -25.89
N GLU A 36 -8.12 1.48 -26.88
CA GLU A 36 -8.98 0.30 -27.04
C GLU A 36 -8.77 -0.68 -25.87
N TYR A 37 -7.51 -0.94 -25.51
CA TYR A 37 -7.18 -1.74 -24.32
C TYR A 37 -7.78 -1.14 -23.04
N GLU A 38 -7.67 0.17 -22.83
CA GLU A 38 -8.24 0.82 -21.65
C GLU A 38 -9.77 0.65 -21.59
N VAL A 39 -10.47 0.71 -22.72
CA VAL A 39 -11.93 0.46 -22.76
C VAL A 39 -12.26 -0.98 -22.37
N ILE A 40 -11.54 -1.96 -22.91
CA ILE A 40 -11.72 -3.38 -22.53
C ILE A 40 -11.45 -3.58 -21.05
N ARG A 41 -10.40 -2.95 -20.51
CA ARG A 41 -10.07 -3.00 -19.09
C ARG A 41 -11.18 -2.38 -18.22
N LEU A 42 -11.71 -1.22 -18.60
CA LEU A 42 -12.72 -0.51 -17.81
C LEU A 42 -14.11 -1.16 -17.88
N ILE A 43 -14.55 -1.58 -19.07
CA ILE A 43 -15.91 -2.12 -19.28
C ILE A 43 -15.93 -3.63 -19.05
N ASP A 44 -15.08 -4.37 -19.76
CA ASP A 44 -15.17 -5.83 -19.79
C ASP A 44 -14.52 -6.48 -18.58
N LEU A 45 -13.45 -5.89 -18.03
CA LEU A 45 -12.77 -6.39 -16.82
C LEU A 45 -13.27 -5.72 -15.53
N GLU A 46 -13.25 -4.38 -15.43
CA GLU A 46 -13.69 -3.63 -14.24
C GLU A 46 -15.23 -3.47 -14.13
N LYS A 47 -15.99 -3.90 -15.14
CA LYS A 47 -17.47 -3.87 -15.16
C LYS A 47 -18.07 -2.46 -15.02
N LEU A 48 -17.37 -1.43 -15.47
CA LEU A 48 -17.92 -0.08 -15.50
C LEU A 48 -18.98 0.06 -16.60
N THR A 49 -19.96 0.92 -16.33
CA THR A 49 -20.92 1.35 -17.37
C THR A 49 -20.21 2.20 -18.43
N HIS A 50 -20.77 2.25 -19.65
CA HIS A 50 -20.23 3.09 -20.72
C HIS A 50 -20.16 4.57 -20.32
N GLU A 51 -21.10 5.03 -19.50
CA GLU A 51 -21.14 6.39 -18.97
C GLU A 51 -19.98 6.67 -18.00
N GLN A 52 -19.68 5.73 -17.08
CA GLN A 52 -18.54 5.84 -16.17
C GLN A 52 -17.21 5.77 -16.91
N CYS A 53 -17.09 4.87 -17.89
CA CYS A 53 -15.92 4.77 -18.75
C CYS A 53 -15.67 6.07 -19.53
N ALA A 54 -16.74 6.67 -20.07
CA ALA A 54 -16.66 7.93 -20.81
C ALA A 54 -16.11 9.07 -19.95
N ARG A 55 -16.61 9.20 -18.72
CA ARG A 55 -16.12 10.18 -17.75
C ARG A 55 -14.66 9.94 -17.40
N ARG A 56 -14.26 8.68 -17.20
CA ARG A 56 -12.89 8.32 -16.81
C ARG A 56 -11.88 8.55 -17.93
N MET A 57 -12.27 8.33 -19.17
CA MET A 57 -11.45 8.54 -20.36
C MET A 57 -11.55 9.95 -20.95
N ASP A 58 -12.37 10.83 -20.37
CA ASP A 58 -12.59 12.22 -20.82
C ASP A 58 -13.08 12.30 -22.29
N ILE A 59 -14.00 11.41 -22.65
CA ILE A 59 -14.62 11.28 -23.98
C ILE A 59 -16.14 11.15 -23.89
N SER A 60 -16.85 11.20 -25.03
CA SER A 60 -18.29 10.96 -25.05
C SER A 60 -18.63 9.48 -24.90
N ARG A 61 -19.81 9.19 -24.35
CA ARG A 61 -20.37 7.83 -24.27
C ARG A 61 -20.43 7.13 -25.63
N THR A 62 -20.77 7.87 -26.70
CA THR A 62 -20.80 7.32 -28.06
C THR A 62 -19.42 6.88 -28.53
N THR A 63 -18.38 7.68 -28.27
CA THR A 63 -16.99 7.32 -28.59
C THR A 63 -16.53 6.10 -27.81
N VAL A 64 -16.95 5.94 -26.54
CA VAL A 64 -16.67 4.70 -25.79
C VAL A 64 -17.29 3.49 -26.46
N THR A 65 -18.55 3.57 -26.89
CA THR A 65 -19.22 2.46 -27.58
C THR A 65 -18.48 2.08 -28.86
N GLU A 66 -18.12 3.05 -29.70
CA GLU A 66 -17.36 2.82 -30.94
C GLU A 66 -16.00 2.15 -30.68
N ILE A 67 -15.26 2.64 -29.67
CA ILE A 67 -13.96 2.05 -29.29
C ILE A 67 -14.15 0.61 -28.77
N CYS A 68 -15.19 0.37 -27.97
CA CYS A 68 -15.49 -0.94 -27.41
C CYS A 68 -15.82 -1.96 -28.51
N GLU A 69 -16.63 -1.57 -29.49
CA GLU A 69 -16.97 -2.41 -30.65
C GLU A 69 -15.71 -2.74 -31.48
N SER A 70 -14.91 -1.73 -31.84
CA SER A 70 -13.64 -1.91 -32.55
C SER A 70 -12.67 -2.83 -31.79
N ALA A 71 -12.52 -2.61 -30.48
CA ALA A 71 -11.63 -3.40 -29.64
C ALA A 71 -12.07 -4.88 -29.56
N ARG A 72 -13.37 -5.12 -29.39
CA ARG A 72 -13.92 -6.48 -29.33
C ARG A 72 -13.80 -7.21 -30.66
N GLU A 73 -14.01 -6.53 -31.79
CA GLU A 73 -13.81 -7.09 -33.13
C GLU A 73 -12.35 -7.54 -33.32
N LYS A 74 -11.38 -6.69 -32.94
CA LYS A 74 -9.95 -7.02 -33.02
C LYS A 74 -9.55 -8.20 -32.14
N ILE A 75 -10.05 -8.23 -30.91
CA ILE A 75 -9.81 -9.35 -29.99
C ILE A 75 -10.44 -10.63 -30.56
N ALA A 76 -11.64 -10.55 -31.10
CA ALA A 76 -12.30 -11.69 -31.74
C ALA A 76 -11.53 -12.18 -32.99
N ASP A 77 -11.04 -11.28 -33.85
CA ASP A 77 -10.23 -11.62 -35.02
C ASP A 77 -8.94 -12.34 -34.61
N SER A 78 -8.26 -11.86 -33.57
CA SER A 78 -7.07 -12.52 -33.03
C SER A 78 -7.37 -13.93 -32.50
N ILE A 79 -8.45 -14.09 -31.71
CA ILE A 79 -8.78 -15.38 -31.10
C ILE A 79 -9.28 -16.39 -32.15
N VAL A 80 -10.14 -15.98 -33.08
CA VAL A 80 -10.78 -16.87 -34.05
C VAL A 80 -9.81 -17.29 -35.15
N ASN A 81 -9.01 -16.35 -35.66
CA ASN A 81 -8.11 -16.59 -36.79
C ASN A 81 -6.67 -16.88 -36.35
N GLY A 82 -6.42 -16.96 -35.03
CA GLY A 82 -5.10 -17.21 -34.48
C GLY A 82 -4.09 -16.15 -34.93
N LYS A 83 -4.46 -14.87 -34.90
CA LYS A 83 -3.55 -13.77 -35.25
C LYS A 83 -2.85 -13.25 -34.01
N GLU A 84 -1.61 -12.81 -34.18
CA GLU A 84 -0.88 -12.14 -33.11
C GLU A 84 -1.59 -10.86 -32.68
N LEU A 85 -1.78 -10.64 -31.38
CA LEU A 85 -2.37 -9.41 -30.85
C LEU A 85 -1.27 -8.52 -30.26
N MET A 86 -1.07 -7.35 -30.83
CA MET A 86 -0.10 -6.36 -30.34
C MET A 86 -0.80 -5.10 -29.84
N ILE A 87 -0.49 -4.69 -28.62
CA ILE A 87 -1.01 -3.46 -28.02
C ILE A 87 -0.03 -2.33 -28.26
N LYS A 88 -0.36 -1.40 -29.15
CA LYS A 88 0.48 -0.22 -29.44
C LYS A 88 -0.28 0.92 -30.08
N GLY A 89 0.25 2.13 -29.90
CA GLY A 89 -0.28 3.34 -30.52
C GLY A 89 -1.65 3.78 -29.97
N GLY A 90 -2.31 4.65 -30.72
CA GLY A 90 -3.53 5.33 -30.28
C GLY A 90 -3.28 6.79 -29.90
N ASN A 91 -4.35 7.56 -29.76
CA ASN A 91 -4.29 8.98 -29.40
C ASN A 91 -4.73 9.16 -27.95
N TYR A 92 -3.83 8.83 -27.01
CA TYR A 92 -4.10 8.95 -25.58
C TYR A 92 -3.12 9.88 -24.87
N ARG A 93 -3.53 10.31 -23.69
CA ARG A 93 -2.71 10.99 -22.68
C ARG A 93 -2.81 10.20 -21.38
N LEU A 94 -1.70 10.07 -20.68
CA LEU A 94 -1.69 9.44 -19.37
C LEU A 94 -2.37 10.37 -18.35
N CYS A 95 -3.02 9.76 -17.34
CA CYS A 95 -3.65 10.50 -16.27
C CYS A 95 -2.59 11.21 -15.41
N GLU A 96 -2.79 12.51 -15.15
CA GLU A 96 -1.90 13.34 -14.33
C GLU A 96 -2.34 13.42 -12.85
N GLY A 97 -3.34 12.62 -12.43
CA GLY A 97 -3.76 12.53 -11.03
C GLY A 97 -4.80 13.56 -10.61
N ASN A 98 -5.04 14.57 -11.44
CA ASN A 98 -6.09 15.57 -11.27
C ASN A 98 -7.53 15.04 -11.33
N ALA A 99 -7.74 13.75 -11.59
CA ALA A 99 -9.05 13.09 -11.59
C ALA A 99 -9.08 11.86 -10.65
N SER A 100 -8.37 11.93 -9.53
CA SER A 100 -8.30 10.87 -8.51
C SER A 100 -9.68 10.33 -8.11
N ALA A 101 -10.70 11.19 -7.99
CA ALA A 101 -12.07 10.79 -7.67
C ALA A 101 -12.75 9.90 -8.74
N LEU A 102 -12.24 9.90 -9.97
CA LEU A 102 -12.75 9.12 -11.11
C LEU A 102 -11.84 7.92 -11.44
N CYS A 103 -10.69 7.79 -10.75
CA CYS A 103 -9.65 6.82 -11.04
C CYS A 103 -9.60 5.74 -9.94
N GLY A 104 -9.68 4.46 -10.34
CA GLY A 104 -9.59 3.32 -9.42
C GLY A 104 -8.16 2.89 -9.09
N LYS A 105 -8.03 1.78 -8.35
CA LYS A 105 -6.80 1.24 -7.73
C LYS A 105 -5.58 1.06 -8.66
N ARG A 106 -5.76 1.05 -9.98
CA ARG A 106 -4.70 0.86 -10.99
C ARG A 106 -4.24 2.16 -11.68
N CYS A 107 -4.70 3.33 -11.23
CA CYS A 107 -4.24 4.60 -11.79
C CYS A 107 -3.02 5.12 -11.02
N ARG A 108 -1.85 5.15 -11.67
CA ARG A 108 -0.57 5.62 -11.10
C ARG A 108 -0.67 6.99 -10.45
N ALA A 109 -1.55 7.84 -10.96
CA ALA A 109 -1.71 9.20 -10.48
C ALA A 109 -2.82 9.37 -9.41
N ALA A 110 -3.71 8.38 -9.24
CA ALA A 110 -4.52 8.26 -8.03
C ALA A 110 -3.66 7.76 -6.86
N SER A 111 -2.66 6.93 -7.13
CA SER A 111 -1.62 6.51 -6.18
C SER A 111 -0.73 7.65 -5.68
N ALA A 112 -0.66 8.77 -6.39
CA ALA A 112 0.17 9.92 -6.04
C ALA A 112 -0.58 11.02 -5.25
N ALA A 113 -1.91 11.09 -5.36
CA ALA A 113 -2.75 12.06 -4.66
C ALA A 113 -3.11 11.62 -3.23
N GLU A 114 -3.10 10.31 -2.98
CA GLU A 114 -3.00 9.75 -1.64
C GLU A 114 -1.51 9.49 -1.43
N GLY A 115 -0.85 10.06 -0.43
CA GLY A 115 0.56 9.80 -0.11
C GLY A 115 0.81 8.35 0.35
N LYS A 116 0.45 7.37 -0.47
CA LYS A 116 0.68 5.95 -0.28
C LYS A 116 1.95 5.62 -1.03
N SER A 117 3.06 5.70 -0.30
CA SER A 117 4.33 5.14 -0.75
C SER A 117 4.11 3.73 -1.29
N ASP A 118 4.76 3.44 -2.40
CA ASP A 118 4.70 2.21 -3.20
C ASP A 118 5.19 0.94 -2.46
N ILE A 119 4.76 0.69 -1.22
CA ILE A 119 5.23 -0.45 -0.39
C ILE A 119 4.17 -1.57 -0.31
N ALA A 120 2.91 -1.27 -0.65
CA ALA A 120 1.86 -2.26 -0.82
C ALA A 120 1.76 -2.75 -2.27
N GLU A 121 2.88 -3.14 -2.89
CA GLU A 121 2.80 -3.94 -4.11
C GLU A 121 2.03 -5.22 -3.80
N MET A 122 1.04 -5.46 -4.65
CA MET A 122 0.02 -6.50 -4.60
C MET A 122 0.60 -7.82 -4.07
N LYS A 123 0.37 -8.09 -2.79
CA LYS A 123 0.57 -9.42 -2.20
C LYS A 123 -0.30 -10.38 -3.01
N GLY A 124 0.31 -11.26 -3.80
CA GLY A 124 -0.41 -12.35 -4.44
C GLY A 124 -1.10 -13.19 -3.37
N GLU A 125 -2.26 -13.79 -3.65
CA GLU A 125 -3.02 -14.57 -2.65
C GLU A 125 -2.22 -15.72 -2.01
N HIS A 126 -1.08 -16.10 -2.60
CA HIS A 126 -0.18 -17.17 -2.13
C HIS A 126 1.14 -16.67 -1.49
N ILE A 127 1.34 -15.35 -1.39
CA ILE A 127 2.59 -14.77 -0.86
C ILE A 127 2.41 -14.44 0.62
N MET A 128 3.25 -15.01 1.48
CA MET A 128 3.33 -14.68 2.90
C MET A 128 4.35 -13.56 3.12
N ARG A 129 3.94 -12.49 3.80
CA ARG A 129 4.78 -11.31 4.07
C ARG A 129 5.24 -11.28 5.52
N ILE A 130 6.56 -11.27 5.71
CA ILE A 130 7.24 -11.27 7.00
C ILE A 130 7.92 -9.93 7.20
N ALA A 131 7.65 -9.24 8.30
CA ALA A 131 8.38 -8.05 8.71
C ALA A 131 9.35 -8.38 9.83
N VAL A 132 10.53 -7.78 9.81
CA VAL A 132 11.54 -7.90 10.85
C VAL A 132 11.99 -6.52 11.27
N THR A 133 12.08 -6.25 12.57
CA THR A 133 12.69 -5.02 13.07
C THR A 133 14.16 -5.01 12.69
N TYR A 134 14.64 -3.98 11.98
CA TYR A 134 15.97 -3.98 11.38
C TYR A 134 16.80 -2.79 11.86
N GLU A 135 18.00 -3.07 12.35
CA GLU A 135 19.04 -2.08 12.67
C GLU A 135 20.41 -2.66 12.30
N ASP A 136 21.14 -1.99 11.39
CA ASP A 136 22.52 -2.36 11.01
C ASP A 136 22.77 -3.86 10.72
N GLY A 137 21.81 -4.54 10.10
CA GLY A 137 21.91 -5.97 9.75
C GLY A 137 21.31 -6.94 10.76
N ASN A 138 20.88 -6.46 11.92
CA ASN A 138 20.40 -7.27 13.05
C ASN A 138 18.95 -6.96 13.42
N VAL A 139 18.35 -7.88 14.18
CA VAL A 139 17.00 -7.74 14.73
C VAL A 139 17.00 -6.73 15.87
N TYR A 140 16.31 -5.60 15.67
CA TYR A 140 16.24 -4.57 16.69
C TYR A 140 15.39 -4.99 17.89
N GLN A 141 15.86 -4.66 19.09
CA GLN A 141 15.29 -5.14 20.34
C GLN A 141 14.12 -4.29 20.88
N HIS A 142 13.83 -3.12 20.31
CA HIS A 142 12.72 -2.29 20.77
C HIS A 142 11.76 -1.95 19.63
N PHE A 143 10.68 -2.72 19.51
CA PHE A 143 9.67 -2.50 18.47
C PHE A 143 9.18 -1.05 18.40
N GLY A 144 8.87 -0.42 19.54
CA GLY A 144 8.34 0.95 19.61
C GLY A 144 9.31 2.08 19.21
N HIS A 145 10.59 1.77 19.07
CA HIS A 145 11.66 2.70 18.68
C HIS A 145 12.35 2.31 17.37
N THR A 146 11.81 1.31 16.67
CA THR A 146 12.41 0.84 15.42
C THR A 146 12.20 1.89 14.32
N GLU A 147 13.29 2.33 13.70
CA GLU A 147 13.25 3.28 12.58
C GLU A 147 13.05 2.58 11.23
N GLN A 148 13.42 1.30 11.13
CA GLN A 148 13.39 0.53 9.88
C GLN A 148 12.86 -0.89 10.06
N PHE A 149 11.99 -1.33 9.15
CA PHE A 149 11.55 -2.71 9.01
C PHE A 149 12.12 -3.32 7.76
N LYS A 150 12.70 -4.53 7.86
CA LYS A 150 13.03 -5.34 6.70
C LYS A 150 11.86 -6.28 6.40
N ILE A 151 11.25 -6.11 5.23
CA ILE A 151 10.09 -6.86 4.76
C ILE A 151 10.54 -7.92 3.77
N TYR A 152 10.06 -9.14 3.96
CA TYR A 152 10.34 -10.29 3.11
C TYR A 152 9.03 -10.84 2.59
N ASP A 153 8.93 -10.98 1.27
CA ASP A 153 7.85 -11.71 0.63
C ASP A 153 8.31 -13.14 0.38
N THR A 154 7.53 -14.10 0.84
CA THR A 154 7.87 -15.52 0.80
C THR A 154 6.77 -16.33 0.12
N GLU A 155 7.17 -17.31 -0.68
CA GLU A 155 6.30 -18.21 -1.43
C GLU A 155 6.83 -19.63 -1.28
N GLU A 156 5.97 -20.60 -0.92
CA GLU A 156 6.34 -22.01 -0.71
C GLU A 156 7.58 -22.23 0.19
N GLY A 157 7.79 -21.39 1.20
CA GLY A 157 8.93 -21.50 2.12
C GLY A 157 10.23 -20.88 1.61
N ARG A 158 10.20 -20.10 0.53
CA ARG A 158 11.37 -19.39 -0.04
C ARG A 158 11.14 -17.89 -0.10
N ILE A 159 12.21 -17.11 0.09
CA ILE A 159 12.18 -15.65 -0.05
C ILE A 159 12.20 -15.30 -1.54
N VAL A 160 11.13 -14.65 -2.00
CA VAL A 160 10.97 -14.18 -3.39
C VAL A 160 11.38 -12.71 -3.52
N ARG A 161 11.22 -11.92 -2.45
CA ARG A 161 11.57 -10.50 -2.43
C ARG A 161 12.00 -10.05 -1.04
N GLU A 162 12.98 -9.14 -0.98
CA GLU A 162 13.37 -8.42 0.23
C GLU A 162 13.34 -6.91 -0.02
N ARG A 163 12.95 -6.14 0.99
CA ARG A 163 12.97 -4.67 0.96
C ARG A 163 13.08 -4.10 2.37
N THR A 164 13.62 -2.90 2.50
CA THR A 164 13.64 -2.15 3.76
C THR A 164 12.63 -1.00 3.68
N ALA A 165 11.81 -0.84 4.72
CA ALA A 165 10.76 0.15 4.85
C ALA A 165 11.00 0.99 6.11
N GLU A 166 11.09 2.31 5.95
CA GLU A 166 11.30 3.24 7.05
C GLU A 166 9.96 3.62 7.69
N THR A 167 9.96 3.82 9.00
CA THR A 167 8.73 4.11 9.76
C THR A 167 8.32 5.58 9.71
N ASN A 168 9.10 6.43 9.03
CA ASN A 168 8.88 7.88 8.87
C ASN A 168 8.57 8.60 10.21
N GLY A 169 9.17 8.15 11.31
CA GLY A 169 8.98 8.76 12.64
C GLY A 169 7.67 8.39 13.35
N SER A 170 7.00 7.32 12.91
CA SER A 170 5.76 6.85 13.53
C SER A 170 6.01 6.22 14.90
N GLY A 171 5.66 6.92 15.99
CA GLY A 171 5.86 6.45 17.36
C GLY A 171 4.96 5.28 17.79
N HIS A 172 5.39 4.58 18.86
CA HIS A 172 4.81 3.57 19.78
C HIS A 172 3.45 2.89 19.52
N GLY A 173 2.47 3.52 18.87
CA GLY A 173 1.17 2.94 18.53
C GLY A 173 0.85 2.86 17.03
N ALA A 174 1.53 3.64 16.19
CA ALA A 174 1.24 3.71 14.75
C ALA A 174 1.90 2.59 13.93
N LEU A 175 2.88 1.89 14.50
CA LEU A 175 3.64 0.83 13.82
C LEU A 175 2.77 -0.39 13.47
N ALA A 176 1.82 -0.75 14.32
CA ALA A 176 0.88 -1.85 14.02
C ALA A 176 -0.04 -1.49 12.84
N GLY A 177 -0.48 -0.23 12.75
CA GLY A 177 -1.24 0.29 11.62
C GLY A 177 -0.41 0.26 10.33
N PHE A 178 0.84 0.71 10.40
CA PHE A 178 1.78 0.66 9.29
C PHE A 178 1.98 -0.78 8.77
N LEU A 179 2.22 -1.75 9.65
CA LEU A 179 2.36 -3.16 9.24
C LEU A 179 1.08 -3.74 8.65
N LYS A 180 -0.08 -3.32 9.14
CA LYS A 180 -1.39 -3.70 8.58
C LYS A 180 -1.60 -3.14 7.18
N GLU A 181 -1.23 -1.88 6.94
CA GLU A 181 -1.25 -1.26 5.61
C GLU A 181 -0.30 -1.96 4.63
N LEU A 182 0.81 -2.49 5.14
CA LEU A 182 1.74 -3.31 4.38
C LEU A 182 1.26 -4.76 4.18
N ASN A 183 0.08 -5.16 4.66
CA ASN A 183 -0.44 -6.54 4.56
C ASN A 183 0.55 -7.61 5.10
N VAL A 184 1.29 -7.27 6.17
CA VAL A 184 2.22 -8.19 6.82
C VAL A 184 1.44 -9.29 7.54
N ASP A 185 1.82 -10.56 7.34
CA ASP A 185 1.23 -11.71 8.04
C ASP A 185 1.94 -12.00 9.35
N THR A 186 3.23 -11.72 9.41
CA THR A 186 4.10 -12.14 10.50
C THR A 186 5.16 -11.11 10.80
N LEU A 187 5.35 -10.80 12.08
CA LEU A 187 6.36 -9.88 12.59
C LEU A 187 7.36 -10.62 13.48
N ILE A 188 8.65 -10.39 13.24
CA ILE A 188 9.75 -10.81 14.11
C ILE A 188 10.33 -9.57 14.80
N CYS A 189 10.44 -9.62 16.12
CA CYS A 189 11.09 -8.57 16.90
C CYS A 189 11.81 -9.13 18.13
N GLY A 190 12.72 -8.35 18.70
CA GLY A 190 13.28 -8.64 20.02
C GLY A 190 12.26 -8.37 21.12
N GLY A 191 12.21 -7.14 21.63
CA GLY A 191 11.30 -6.70 22.69
C GLY A 191 10.10 -5.92 22.16
N ILE A 192 8.93 -6.23 22.74
CA ILE A 192 7.66 -5.57 22.42
C ILE A 192 6.84 -5.30 23.68
N GLY A 193 6.25 -4.10 23.73
CA GLY A 193 5.39 -3.70 24.84
C GLY A 193 3.97 -4.24 24.72
N ALA A 194 3.27 -4.41 25.85
CA ALA A 194 1.91 -4.95 25.90
C ALA A 194 0.90 -4.18 25.01
N GLY A 195 1.05 -2.86 24.88
CA GLY A 195 0.19 -2.06 24.00
C GLY A 195 0.37 -2.38 22.51
N ALA A 196 1.59 -2.69 22.07
CA ALA A 196 1.87 -3.06 20.69
C ALA A 196 1.45 -4.50 20.38
N GLN A 197 1.55 -5.42 21.34
CA GLN A 197 1.06 -6.80 21.20
C GLN A 197 -0.44 -6.81 20.89
N ASN A 198 -1.24 -6.08 21.68
CA ASN A 198 -2.69 -5.98 21.45
C ASN A 198 -3.02 -5.40 20.07
N ALA A 199 -2.29 -4.37 19.63
CA ALA A 199 -2.52 -3.74 18.34
C ALA A 199 -2.17 -4.66 17.14
N LEU A 200 -1.20 -5.56 17.31
CA LEU A 200 -0.86 -6.56 16.30
C LEU A 200 -1.88 -7.70 16.25
N ASP A 201 -2.39 -8.13 17.41
CA ASP A 201 -3.45 -9.13 17.50
C ASP A 201 -4.76 -8.63 16.86
N ASP A 202 -5.15 -7.38 17.16
CA ASP A 202 -6.27 -6.69 16.50
C ASP A 202 -6.06 -6.51 14.98
N ALA A 203 -4.79 -6.49 14.53
CA ALA A 203 -4.43 -6.44 13.12
C ALA A 203 -4.37 -7.83 12.47
N GLY A 204 -4.43 -8.92 13.24
CA GLY A 204 -4.30 -10.30 12.77
C GLY A 204 -2.87 -10.69 12.36
N ILE A 205 -1.86 -9.99 12.88
CA ILE A 205 -0.44 -10.20 12.55
C ILE A 205 0.17 -11.16 13.57
N ARG A 206 0.78 -12.25 13.12
CA ARG A 206 1.45 -13.20 14.02
C ARG A 206 2.75 -12.60 14.53
N LEU A 207 2.95 -12.61 15.84
CA LEU A 207 4.11 -12.03 16.49
C LEU A 207 5.09 -13.12 16.96
N TYR A 208 6.36 -12.94 16.63
CA TYR A 208 7.48 -13.73 17.14
C TYR A 208 8.43 -12.79 17.91
N GLY A 209 8.24 -12.73 19.23
CA GLY A 209 9.05 -11.96 20.15
C GLY A 209 10.28 -12.71 20.68
N GLY A 210 11.23 -11.99 21.25
CA GLY A 210 12.42 -12.55 21.90
C GLY A 210 13.55 -12.94 20.96
N VAL A 211 13.47 -12.50 19.69
CA VAL A 211 14.47 -12.87 18.68
C VAL A 211 15.62 -11.85 18.70
N SER A 212 16.85 -12.37 18.76
CA SER A 212 18.09 -11.59 18.68
C SER A 212 19.04 -12.22 17.67
N GLY A 213 19.92 -11.41 17.07
CA GLY A 213 20.85 -11.84 16.02
C GLY A 213 20.49 -11.26 14.65
N ASN A 214 20.93 -11.92 13.58
CA ASN A 214 20.81 -11.43 12.22
C ASN A 214 19.37 -11.55 11.67
N ALA A 215 18.90 -10.51 10.96
CA ALA A 215 17.54 -10.48 10.44
C ALA A 215 17.26 -11.54 9.37
N ASP A 216 18.23 -11.83 8.49
CA ASP A 216 18.08 -12.82 7.42
C ASP A 216 18.06 -14.25 7.96
N GLU A 217 18.87 -14.51 8.99
CA GLU A 217 18.92 -15.81 9.66
C GLU A 217 17.61 -16.09 10.41
N ALA A 218 17.03 -15.08 11.06
CA ALA A 218 15.74 -15.20 11.75
C ALA A 218 14.61 -15.59 10.78
N VAL A 219 14.56 -14.98 9.59
CA VAL A 219 13.55 -15.33 8.57
C VAL A 219 13.77 -16.75 8.05
N LYS A 220 15.02 -17.15 7.78
CA LYS A 220 15.33 -18.51 7.36
C LYS A 220 14.96 -19.54 8.42
N ALA A 221 15.21 -19.24 9.70
CA ALA A 221 14.83 -20.09 10.83
C ALA A 221 13.31 -20.20 10.98
N LEU A 222 12.58 -19.11 10.73
CA LEU A 222 11.11 -19.13 10.70
C LEU A 222 10.58 -20.01 9.58
N LEU A 223 11.12 -19.88 8.37
CA LEU A 223 10.75 -20.71 7.22
C LEU A 223 11.09 -22.19 7.42
N ALA A 224 12.17 -22.49 8.15
CA ALA A 224 12.56 -23.84 8.54
C ALA A 224 11.76 -24.40 9.74
N GLY A 225 10.90 -23.59 10.37
CA GLY A 225 10.11 -23.99 11.56
C GLY A 225 10.93 -24.16 12.84
N ASN A 226 12.17 -23.64 12.87
CA ASN A 226 13.14 -23.85 13.96
C ASN A 226 13.49 -22.54 14.69
N LEU A 227 12.66 -21.50 14.53
CA LEU A 227 12.86 -20.22 15.19
C LEU A 227 12.65 -20.38 16.70
N VAL A 228 13.66 -20.04 17.49
CA VAL A 228 13.54 -19.91 18.94
C VAL A 228 12.93 -18.54 19.21
N PHE A 229 11.69 -18.52 19.67
CA PHE A 229 10.98 -17.31 20.07
C PHE A 229 10.43 -17.48 21.48
N ASP A 230 10.31 -16.38 22.21
CA ASP A 230 9.69 -16.35 23.52
C ASP A 230 8.30 -15.69 23.41
N PRO A 231 7.21 -16.49 23.52
CA PRO A 231 5.85 -15.99 23.38
C PRO A 231 5.42 -15.06 24.53
N ASP A 232 6.18 -15.01 25.64
CA ASP A 232 5.89 -14.21 26.82
C ASP A 232 6.84 -13.01 26.97
N VAL A 233 7.54 -12.60 25.90
CA VAL A 233 8.37 -11.38 25.92
C VAL A 233 7.53 -10.17 26.31
N ARG A 234 7.66 -9.83 27.58
CA ARG A 234 7.26 -8.57 28.16
C ARG A 234 8.54 -7.77 28.34
N CYS A 235 8.54 -6.52 27.91
CA CYS A 235 9.51 -5.58 28.47
C CYS A 235 9.32 -5.58 29.98
N SER A 236 10.21 -6.26 30.71
CA SER A 236 10.40 -6.08 32.13
C SER A 236 10.89 -4.66 32.30
N HIS A 237 9.95 -3.74 32.51
CA HIS A 237 10.25 -2.38 32.91
C HIS A 237 10.97 -2.51 34.25
N HIS A 238 12.30 -2.40 34.25
CA HIS A 238 13.07 -2.25 35.47
C HIS A 238 12.66 -0.92 36.09
N GLY A 239 11.67 -0.97 36.98
CA GLY A 239 11.61 -0.02 38.08
C GLY A 239 12.76 -0.36 39.00
N GLU A 240 13.85 0.40 38.91
CA GLU A 240 14.84 0.50 39.99
C GLU A 240 14.99 1.96 40.40
N ASP A 241 14.63 2.17 41.66
CA ASP A 241 14.72 3.39 42.43
C ASP A 241 16.16 3.92 42.55
N GLY A 242 16.29 5.25 42.69
CA GLY A 242 17.16 5.79 43.74
C GLY A 242 18.31 6.72 43.38
N GLN A 243 18.02 7.98 43.04
CA GLN A 243 18.69 9.17 43.60
C GLN A 243 17.74 10.36 43.36
N GLY A 244 17.12 11.00 44.35
CA GLY A 244 17.65 11.38 45.64
C GLY A 244 17.88 12.89 45.64
N ASP A 245 16.83 13.70 45.54
CA ASP A 245 16.85 15.06 46.07
C ASP A 245 15.45 15.49 46.47
N GLY A 246 15.27 15.64 47.78
CA GLY A 246 14.00 15.93 48.40
C GLY A 246 13.82 17.42 48.60
N HIS A 247 12.67 17.96 48.21
CA HIS A 247 12.14 19.14 48.87
C HIS A 247 10.64 18.99 49.16
N ARG A 248 10.39 18.87 50.46
CA ARG A 248 9.11 18.88 51.16
C ARG A 248 8.71 20.33 51.42
N CYS A 249 7.45 20.64 51.14
CA CYS A 249 6.58 21.71 51.66
C CYS A 249 7.19 23.02 52.20
N GLY A 250 6.74 24.15 51.64
CA GLY A 250 6.77 25.47 52.29
C GLY A 250 5.59 26.33 51.84
N ALA A 251 4.72 26.70 52.78
CA ALA A 251 3.64 27.66 52.63
C ALA A 251 4.15 29.13 52.75
N HIS A 252 3.22 30.08 52.64
CA HIS A 252 3.34 31.56 52.64
C HIS A 252 3.56 32.16 51.24
N GLY A 253 2.83 33.16 50.75
CA GLY A 253 1.83 34.05 51.35
C GLY A 253 1.88 35.39 50.59
N GLU A 254 0.69 35.90 50.25
CA GLU A 254 0.35 37.32 50.01
C GLU A 254 0.80 38.02 48.71
N GLY A 255 -0.18 38.66 48.07
CA GLY A 255 0.00 39.56 46.94
C GLY A 255 -1.30 39.95 46.24
N HIS A 256 -2.13 40.75 46.93
CA HIS A 256 -3.33 41.43 46.42
C HIS A 256 -3.14 42.10 45.05
N HIS A 257 -4.17 42.05 44.18
CA HIS A 257 -4.81 43.27 43.64
C HIS A 257 -6.13 42.98 42.89
N CYS A 258 -7.09 43.89 43.10
CA CYS A 258 -8.52 43.81 42.81
C CYS A 258 -8.95 44.21 41.39
N GLY A 259 -10.14 43.73 40.99
CA GLY A 259 -11.23 44.61 40.51
C GLY A 259 -11.56 44.60 39.00
N GLY A 260 -12.82 44.32 38.67
CA GLY A 260 -13.40 44.64 37.36
C GLY A 260 -14.69 43.88 37.03
N HIS A 261 -15.84 44.43 37.44
CA HIS A 261 -17.20 43.95 37.18
C HIS A 261 -17.57 43.90 35.68
N GLY A 262 -18.32 42.87 35.29
CA GLY A 262 -19.09 42.81 34.04
C GLY A 262 -20.47 42.22 34.33
N GLU A 263 -21.44 43.08 34.57
CA GLU A 263 -22.86 42.73 34.79
C GLU A 263 -23.55 42.39 33.46
N GLY A 264 -24.43 41.38 33.47
CA GLY A 264 -25.13 40.92 32.28
C GLY A 264 -26.30 39.99 32.58
N GLU A 265 -27.29 40.47 33.33
CA GLU A 265 -28.66 39.93 33.46
C GLU A 265 -29.59 41.16 33.51
N ARG A 266 -30.81 41.26 32.99
CA ARG A 266 -31.80 40.37 32.36
C ARG A 266 -32.95 41.29 31.88
N CYS A 267 -33.82 40.75 31.01
CA CYS A 267 -35.26 41.02 30.86
C CYS A 267 -35.86 42.37 31.33
N CYS A 268 -36.36 43.17 30.38
CA CYS A 268 -37.79 43.41 30.06
C CYS A 268 -37.88 44.52 29.00
#